data_AF-A0A6J0AP01-F1
#
_entry.id   AF-A0A6J0AP01-F1
#
_cell.length_a   1.000
_cell.length_b   1.000
_cell.length_c   1.000
_cell.angle_alpha   90.00
_cell.angle_beta   90.00
_cell.angle_gamma   90.00
#
_symmetry.space_group_name_H-M   'P 1'
#
loop_
_entity.id
_entity.type
_entity.pdbx_description
1 polymer ?
#
loop_
_entity_poly.entity_id
_entity_poly.type
_entity_poly.pdbx_seq_one_letter_code
_entity_poly.pdbx_strand_id
1 'polypeptide(L)'
;MLFKNMTPSPFLRFYLDSGEQVLVDVETKSNKEIMEHIRKILGKTEETLKREEEEKQQLSHPAHFGPRKYCLRECICEVEGQVPCPALMPLPKEMRGKYKAALRAAAKD
;
A
#
# COMPACT_ATOMS: atom_id res chain seq x y z
N MET A 1 -1.22 28.19 10.26
CA MET A 1 -2.04 29.43 10.31
C MET A 1 -1.29 30.55 9.60
N LEU A 2 -1.98 31.53 9.04
CA LEU A 2 -1.37 32.68 8.36
C LEU A 2 -1.82 33.97 9.04
N PHE A 3 -0.88 34.85 9.36
CA PHE A 3 -1.14 36.14 10.00
C PHE A 3 -0.56 37.25 9.12
N LYS A 4 -1.33 38.30 8.86
CA LYS A 4 -0.93 39.40 7.98
C LYS A 4 -0.72 40.66 8.81
N ASN A 5 0.32 41.44 8.49
CA ASN A 5 0.59 42.76 9.09
C ASN A 5 0.71 42.75 10.63
N MET A 6 1.12 41.63 11.23
CA MET A 6 1.32 41.53 12.68
C MET A 6 2.73 41.91 13.11
N THR A 7 3.72 41.75 12.23
CA THR A 7 5.13 42.04 12.47
C THR A 7 5.73 42.82 11.30
N PRO A 8 6.77 43.64 11.53
CA PRO A 8 7.40 44.43 10.49
C PRO A 8 8.13 43.58 9.43
N SER A 9 8.69 42.43 9.83
CA SER A 9 9.34 41.46 8.93
C SER A 9 8.59 40.12 8.88
N PRO A 10 8.62 39.41 7.73
CA PRO A 10 7.96 38.11 7.57
C PRO A 10 8.82 36.96 8.10
N PHE A 11 8.20 36.01 8.79
CA PHE A 11 8.86 34.79 9.28
C PHE A 11 7.90 33.59 9.26
N LEU A 12 8.48 32.40 9.34
CA LEU A 12 7.78 31.15 9.58
C LEU A 12 8.12 30.63 10.97
N ARG A 13 7.12 30.07 11.65
CA ARG A 13 7.30 29.45 12.96
C ARG A 13 6.65 28.07 12.98
N PHE A 14 7.44 27.07 13.32
CA PHE A 14 7.02 25.68 13.45
C PHE A 14 6.95 25.31 14.93
N TYR A 15 5.93 24.55 15.30
CA TYR A 15 5.76 23.99 16.64
C TYR A 15 5.82 22.49 16.51
N LEU A 16 6.81 21.86 17.14
CA LEU A 16 7.05 20.43 17.07
C LEU A 16 6.32 19.71 18.22
N ASP A 17 6.10 18.40 18.06
CA ASP A 17 5.45 17.57 19.09
C ASP A 17 6.23 17.55 20.42
N SER A 18 7.54 17.80 20.38
CA SER A 18 8.38 17.97 21.57
C SER A 18 8.12 19.27 22.34
N GLY A 19 7.33 20.19 21.79
CA GLY A 19 7.14 21.56 22.30
C GLY A 19 8.23 22.53 21.83
N GLU A 20 9.23 22.07 21.09
CA GLU A 20 10.27 22.93 20.50
C GLU A 20 9.68 23.85 19.43
N GLN A 21 10.23 25.07 19.34
CA GLN A 21 9.82 26.08 18.38
C GLN A 21 10.97 26.40 17.43
N VAL A 22 10.74 26.21 16.13
CA VAL A 22 11.71 26.56 15.09
C VAL A 22 11.24 27.84 14.40
N LEU A 23 12.06 28.89 14.48
CA LEU A 23 11.81 30.19 13.85
C LEU A 23 12.69 30.33 12.61
N VAL A 24 12.08 30.60 11.45
CA VAL A 24 12.78 30.80 10.18
C VAL A 24 12.43 32.18 9.63
N ASP A 25 13.41 33.06 9.61
CA ASP A 25 13.29 34.34 8.92
C ASP A 25 13.24 34.12 7.40
N VAL A 26 12.28 34.77 6.73
CA VAL A 26 12.08 34.68 5.28
C VAL A 26 12.16 36.03 4.58
N GLU A 27 12.60 37.07 5.30
CA GLU A 27 12.86 38.38 4.71
C GLU A 27 13.91 38.27 3.60
N THR A 28 13.67 38.96 2.48
CA THR A 28 14.53 38.97 1.26
C THR A 28 14.82 37.63 0.59
N LYS A 29 14.19 36.52 1.01
CA LYS A 29 14.38 35.20 0.37
C LYS A 29 13.42 34.99 -0.79
N SER A 30 13.90 34.32 -1.84
CA SER A 30 13.02 33.88 -2.93
C SER A 30 12.13 32.71 -2.49
N ASN A 31 11.04 32.47 -3.21
CA ASN A 31 10.16 31.33 -2.92
C ASN A 31 10.89 29.98 -2.97
N LYS A 32 11.87 29.82 -3.87
CA LYS A 32 12.67 28.61 -3.98
C LYS A 32 13.61 28.42 -2.79
N GLU A 33 14.30 29.49 -2.39
CA GLU A 33 15.19 29.48 -1.22
C GLU A 33 14.43 29.14 0.07
N ILE A 34 13.24 29.70 0.25
CA ILE A 34 12.39 29.40 1.41
C ILE A 34 12.06 27.90 1.43
N MET A 35 11.63 27.34 0.30
CA MET A 35 11.27 25.92 0.20
C MET A 35 12.46 24.98 0.42
N GLU A 36 13.61 25.27 -0.19
CA GLU A 36 14.82 24.47 -0.01
C GLU A 36 15.34 24.54 1.43
N HIS A 37 15.30 25.72 2.04
CA HIS A 37 15.69 25.89 3.44
C HIS A 37 14.81 25.07 4.37
N ILE A 38 13.49 25.14 4.22
CA ILE A 38 12.53 24.35 5.02
C ILE A 38 12.75 22.84 4.80
N ARG A 39 12.92 22.41 3.54
CA ARG A 39 13.20 21.01 3.20
C ARG A 39 14.48 20.52 3.88
N LYS A 40 15.50 21.37 4.00
CA LYS A 40 16.77 21.03 4.64
C LYS A 40 16.65 20.89 6.17
N ILE A 41 15.87 21.74 6.84
CA ILE A 41 15.78 21.74 8.31
C ILE A 41 14.79 20.72 8.87
N LEU A 42 13.65 20.53 8.21
CA LEU A 42 12.51 19.75 8.72
C LEU A 42 11.99 18.72 7.71
N GLY A 43 12.48 18.74 6.48
CA GLY A 43 12.08 17.77 5.47
C GLY A 43 12.69 16.39 5.73
N LYS A 44 11.94 15.36 5.38
CA LYS A 44 12.47 13.99 5.36
C LYS A 44 13.57 13.86 4.31
N THR A 45 14.58 13.04 4.61
CA THR A 45 15.61 12.70 3.63
C THR A 45 15.04 11.81 2.53
N GLU A 46 15.66 11.84 1.34
CA GLU A 46 15.23 10.98 0.23
C GLU A 46 15.34 9.49 0.58
N GLU A 47 16.34 9.11 1.37
CA GLU A 47 16.50 7.76 1.88
C GLU A 47 15.33 7.33 2.77
N THR A 48 14.86 8.22 3.67
CA THR A 48 13.71 7.95 4.53
C THR A 48 12.44 7.77 3.70
N LEU A 49 12.25 8.61 2.67
CA LEU A 49 11.09 8.50 1.77
C LEU A 49 11.10 7.19 0.97
N LYS A 50 12.25 6.79 0.44
CA LYS A 50 12.41 5.52 -0.28
C LYS A 50 12.10 4.33 0.62
N ARG A 51 12.64 4.32 1.85
CA ARG A 51 12.36 3.24 2.82
C ARG A 51 10.88 3.14 3.16
N GLU A 52 10.21 4.27 3.44
CA GLU A 52 8.77 4.29 3.72
C GLU A 52 7.93 3.79 2.53
N GLU A 53 8.38 4.03 1.30
CA GLU A 53 7.74 3.53 0.09
C GLU A 53 7.95 2.02 -0.08
N GLU A 54 9.18 1.53 0.12
CA GLU A 54 9.50 0.10 0.07
C GLU A 54 8.71 -0.70 1.12
N GLU A 55 8.59 -0.19 2.34
CA GLU A 55 7.78 -0.80 3.41
C GLU A 55 6.30 -0.93 3.02
N LYS A 56 5.74 0.08 2.34
CA LYS A 56 4.35 0.03 1.84
C LYS A 56 4.18 -1.01 0.74
N GLN A 57 5.18 -1.18 -0.13
CA GLN A 57 5.14 -2.19 -1.19
C GLN A 57 5.17 -3.62 -0.63
N GLN A 58 5.90 -3.85 0.47
CA GLN A 58 5.94 -5.17 1.14
C GLN A 58 4.58 -5.64 1.65
N LEU A 59 3.65 -4.72 1.96
CA LEU A 59 2.30 -5.08 2.39
C LEU A 59 1.49 -5.80 1.29
N SER A 60 1.79 -5.53 0.02
CA SER A 60 1.19 -6.22 -1.13
C SER A 60 2.04 -7.41 -1.56
N HIS A 61 1.89 -8.54 -0.88
CA HIS A 61 2.70 -9.72 -1.17
C HIS A 61 2.19 -10.48 -2.43
N PRO A 62 3.04 -10.68 -3.48
CA PRO A 62 2.61 -11.32 -4.74
C PRO A 62 2.14 -12.77 -4.63
N ALA A 63 2.57 -13.47 -3.58
CA ALA A 63 2.15 -14.85 -3.31
C ALA A 63 0.76 -14.95 -2.64
N HIS A 64 0.18 -13.84 -2.20
CA HIS A 64 -1.17 -13.85 -1.66
C HIS A 64 -2.21 -14.06 -2.77
N PHE A 65 -3.27 -14.81 -2.42
CA PHE A 65 -4.45 -14.99 -3.24
C PHE A 65 -5.63 -14.29 -2.56
N GLY A 66 -6.44 -13.59 -3.32
CA GLY A 66 -7.54 -12.80 -2.80
C GLY A 66 -8.15 -11.87 -3.86
N PRO A 67 -9.09 -11.00 -3.49
CA PRO A 67 -9.79 -10.14 -4.45
C PRO A 67 -8.84 -9.31 -5.31
N ARG A 68 -9.16 -9.11 -6.60
CA ARG A 68 -8.34 -8.33 -7.56
C ARG A 68 -7.90 -6.94 -7.09
N LYS A 69 -8.62 -6.35 -6.14
CA LYS A 69 -8.27 -5.06 -5.55
C LYS A 69 -6.93 -5.08 -4.80
N TYR A 70 -6.58 -6.22 -4.20
CA TYR A 70 -5.44 -6.33 -3.28
C TYR A 70 -4.42 -7.40 -3.68
N CYS A 71 -4.85 -8.42 -4.42
CA CYS A 71 -4.00 -9.54 -4.81
C CYS A 71 -3.99 -9.71 -6.33
N LEU A 72 -2.89 -10.26 -6.84
CA LEU A 72 -2.71 -10.48 -8.27
C LEU A 72 -3.62 -11.58 -8.81
N ARG A 73 -3.92 -12.59 -7.99
CA ARG A 73 -4.68 -13.79 -8.34
C ARG A 73 -5.77 -14.01 -7.31
N GLU A 74 -6.96 -14.40 -7.73
CA GLU A 74 -8.07 -14.65 -6.80
C GLU A 74 -8.14 -16.10 -6.37
N CYS A 75 -7.93 -17.01 -7.34
CA CYS A 75 -7.94 -18.43 -7.10
C CYS A 75 -6.68 -19.07 -7.70
N ILE A 76 -6.21 -20.14 -7.06
CA ILE A 76 -5.01 -20.86 -7.51
C ILE A 76 -5.22 -21.58 -8.85
N CYS A 77 -6.47 -21.75 -9.31
CA CYS A 77 -6.76 -22.29 -10.64
C CYS A 77 -6.24 -21.43 -11.78
N GLU A 78 -5.82 -20.18 -11.51
CA GLU A 78 -5.15 -19.30 -12.47
C GLU A 78 -3.66 -19.66 -12.67
N VAL A 79 -3.10 -20.52 -11.81
CA VAL A 79 -1.69 -20.95 -11.88
C VAL A 79 -1.59 -22.18 -12.77
N GLU A 80 -0.74 -22.11 -13.80
CA GLU A 80 -0.50 -23.23 -14.71
C GLU A 80 -0.01 -24.49 -13.97
N GLY A 81 -0.44 -25.65 -14.45
CA GLY A 81 -0.16 -26.94 -13.80
C GLY A 81 -1.09 -27.28 -12.63
N GLN A 82 -1.89 -26.32 -12.14
CA GLN A 82 -2.92 -26.59 -11.13
C GLN A 82 -4.23 -27.09 -11.75
N VAL A 83 -5.12 -27.60 -10.89
CA VAL A 83 -6.45 -28.05 -11.32
C VAL A 83 -7.28 -26.83 -11.78
N PRO A 84 -7.84 -26.86 -13.01
CA PRO A 84 -8.64 -25.75 -13.52
C PRO A 84 -9.97 -25.62 -12.77
N CYS A 85 -10.56 -24.43 -12.80
CA CYS A 85 -11.86 -24.19 -12.19
C CYS A 85 -12.96 -25.01 -12.90
N PRO A 86 -13.84 -25.72 -12.16
CA PRO A 86 -14.93 -26.51 -12.75
C PRO A 86 -15.88 -25.73 -13.65
N ALA A 87 -15.98 -24.41 -13.44
CA ALA A 87 -16.81 -23.52 -14.26
C ALA A 87 -16.23 -23.32 -15.68
N LEU A 88 -14.91 -23.44 -15.84
CA LEU A 88 -14.23 -23.33 -17.13
C LEU A 88 -14.07 -24.72 -17.79
N MET A 89 -13.70 -25.72 -16.99
CA MET A 89 -13.49 -27.09 -17.46
C MET A 89 -14.08 -28.09 -16.48
N PRO A 90 -15.08 -28.91 -16.88
CA PRO A 90 -15.65 -29.92 -16.00
C PRO A 90 -14.59 -30.91 -15.52
N LEU A 91 -14.54 -31.14 -14.21
CA LEU A 91 -13.64 -32.12 -13.64
C LEU A 91 -14.07 -33.56 -14.00
N PRO A 92 -13.13 -34.52 -14.01
CA PRO A 92 -13.42 -35.94 -14.23
C PRO A 92 -14.50 -36.48 -13.29
N LYS A 93 -15.28 -37.47 -13.75
CA LYS A 93 -16.43 -38.00 -13.00
C LYS A 93 -16.00 -38.59 -11.66
N GLU A 94 -14.83 -39.20 -11.63
CA GLU A 94 -14.20 -39.85 -10.48
C GLU A 94 -13.92 -38.84 -9.37
N MET A 95 -13.75 -37.55 -9.68
CA MET A 95 -13.52 -36.48 -8.71
C MET A 95 -14.81 -35.80 -8.23
N ARG A 96 -15.93 -35.97 -8.94
CA ARG A 96 -17.20 -35.28 -8.65
C ARG A 96 -18.04 -36.04 -7.63
N GLY A 97 -18.59 -35.31 -6.65
CA GLY A 97 -19.33 -35.89 -5.51
C GLY A 97 -20.52 -36.77 -5.91
N LYS A 98 -21.28 -36.40 -6.95
CA LYS A 98 -22.45 -37.17 -7.43
C LYS A 98 -22.09 -38.61 -7.81
N TYR A 99 -20.99 -38.82 -8.54
CA TYR A 99 -20.60 -40.17 -8.99
C TYR A 99 -19.94 -40.97 -7.86
N LYS A 100 -19.13 -40.32 -7.01
CA LYS A 100 -18.59 -40.97 -5.80
C LYS A 100 -19.70 -41.49 -4.88
N ALA A 101 -20.77 -40.71 -4.70
CA ALA A 101 -21.90 -41.10 -3.87
C ALA A 101 -22.65 -42.30 -4.47
N ALA A 102 -22.93 -42.27 -5.78
CA ALA A 102 -23.59 -43.39 -6.46
C ALA A 102 -22.79 -44.69 -6.37
N LEU A 103 -21.46 -44.64 -6.57
CA LEU A 103 -20.58 -45.81 -6.43
C LEU A 103 -20.57 -46.37 -5.00
N ARG A 104 -20.56 -45.49 -3.98
CA ARG A 104 -20.63 -45.91 -2.57
C ARG A 104 -21.96 -46.51 -2.18
N ALA A 105 -23.07 -46.06 -2.78
CA ALA A 105 -24.39 -46.63 -2.55
C ALA A 105 -24.47 -48.03 -3.17
N ALA A 106 -24.06 -48.17 -4.44
CA ALA A 106 -24.04 -49.47 -5.13
C ALA A 106 -23.10 -50.51 -4.51
N ALA A 107 -22.10 -50.09 -3.72
CA ALA A 107 -21.20 -51.00 -3.01
C ALA A 107 -21.74 -51.46 -1.63
N LYS A 108 -22.88 -50.92 -1.18
CA LYS A 108 -23.55 -51.29 0.09
C LYS A 108 -24.78 -52.17 -0.11
N ASP A 109 -25.26 -52.27 -1.34
CA ASP A 109 -26.27 -53.24 -1.78
C ASP A 109 -25.60 -54.56 -2.18
#